data_AF-A0A934UJ65-F1
#
_entry.id   AF-A0A934UJ65-F1
#
_cell.length_a   1.000
_cell.length_b   1.000
_cell.length_c   1.000
_cell.angle_alpha   90.00
_cell.angle_beta   90.00
_cell.angle_gamma   90.00
#
_symmetry.space_group_name_H-M   'P 1'
#
loop_
_entity.id
_entity.type
_entity.pdbx_description
1 polymer ?
#
loop_
_entity_poly.entity_id
_entity_poly.type
_entity_poly.pdbx_seq_one_letter_code
_entity_poly.pdbx_strand_id
1 'polypeptide(L)'
;MFQKKMMLFVLGLTCMISWSQNELNRVDAKGLKEGLWRGTYEVSKRPRYEGVFSHGKETGVFKYFDDTKKGDVIATRDFSANDGSAYVIFYDQSKNKVSEGKVVNKLFEGPWVYYHHASSTIMSKETYVKGKLEGTRVVFYPDGKIAEEQNYKAGLKDGLYKKYAENGIVLEESNFKGDVYHGDAIFRDGIGNIASKGTFLNGKKAGIWEFYEKGKLAKEVNMSDPKAISQSFTKSKVSPEQQQKPKK
;
A
#
# COMPACT_ATOMS: atom_id res chain seq x y z
N MET A 1 84.44 3.75 -40.19
CA MET A 1 84.26 2.80 -39.06
C MET A 1 82.77 2.65 -38.82
N PHE A 2 82.25 1.43 -38.95
CA PHE A 2 80.82 1.09 -38.97
C PHE A 2 80.10 1.41 -37.65
N GLN A 3 78.99 2.16 -37.72
CA GLN A 3 78.00 2.20 -36.63
C GLN A 3 76.96 1.07 -36.84
N LYS A 4 76.96 0.10 -35.93
CA LYS A 4 75.94 -0.96 -35.84
C LYS A 4 74.63 -0.37 -35.31
N LYS A 5 73.56 -0.45 -36.10
CA LYS A 5 72.18 -0.28 -35.60
C LYS A 5 71.82 -1.52 -34.78
N MET A 6 71.52 -1.34 -33.50
CA MET A 6 71.00 -2.39 -32.64
C MET A 6 69.47 -2.33 -32.65
N MET A 7 68.86 -3.42 -33.10
CA MET A 7 67.42 -3.60 -33.26
C MET A 7 66.84 -4.26 -32.01
N LEU A 8 65.70 -3.71 -31.55
CA LEU A 8 64.66 -4.20 -30.62
C LEU A 8 64.86 -5.49 -29.80
N PHE A 9 64.38 -5.46 -28.54
CA PHE A 9 63.31 -6.35 -28.08
C PHE A 9 62.61 -5.74 -26.86
N VAL A 10 61.39 -5.20 -27.05
CA VAL A 10 60.50 -4.83 -25.94
C VAL A 10 59.59 -6.04 -25.73
N LEU A 11 59.83 -6.81 -24.66
CA LEU A 11 58.86 -7.79 -24.18
C LEU A 11 57.64 -7.05 -23.66
N GLY A 12 56.57 -7.01 -24.45
CA GLY A 12 55.26 -6.60 -23.99
C GLY A 12 54.70 -7.66 -23.04
N LEU A 13 54.75 -7.39 -21.73
CA LEU A 13 54.03 -8.17 -20.74
C LEU A 13 52.54 -7.78 -20.84
N THR A 14 51.78 -8.47 -21.69
CA THR A 14 50.33 -8.36 -21.70
C THR A 14 49.80 -9.13 -20.49
N CYS A 15 49.58 -8.43 -19.38
CA CYS A 15 48.72 -8.93 -18.31
C CYS A 15 47.33 -9.17 -18.91
N MET A 16 47.03 -10.43 -19.25
CA MET A 16 45.67 -10.86 -19.46
C MET A 16 44.97 -10.80 -18.11
N ILE A 17 44.29 -9.70 -17.83
CA ILE A 17 43.22 -9.70 -16.83
C ILE A 17 42.13 -10.55 -17.48
N SER A 18 42.13 -11.85 -17.17
CA SER A 18 41.02 -12.73 -17.47
C SER A 18 39.81 -12.15 -16.75
N TRP A 19 38.92 -11.52 -17.51
CA TRP A 19 37.57 -11.23 -17.05
C TRP A 19 36.98 -12.59 -16.71
N SER A 20 36.90 -12.92 -15.41
CA SER A 20 36.09 -14.05 -14.97
C SER A 20 34.71 -13.81 -15.57
N GLN A 21 34.32 -14.62 -16.54
CA GLN A 21 32.93 -14.66 -16.97
C GLN A 21 32.15 -14.93 -15.69
N ASN A 22 31.26 -14.02 -15.31
CA ASN A 22 30.42 -14.25 -14.14
C ASN A 22 29.52 -15.43 -14.48
N GLU A 23 29.97 -16.64 -14.13
CA GLU A 23 29.20 -17.86 -14.30
C GLU A 23 27.88 -17.70 -13.56
N LEU A 24 26.79 -17.83 -14.32
CA LEU A 24 25.44 -17.70 -13.80
C LEU A 24 25.01 -19.02 -13.16
N ASN A 25 24.20 -18.91 -12.11
CA ASN A 25 23.50 -20.03 -11.49
C ASN A 25 24.44 -21.13 -10.94
N ARG A 26 25.62 -20.74 -10.44
CA ARG A 26 26.56 -21.68 -9.82
C ARG A 26 26.12 -22.08 -8.41
N VAL A 27 26.60 -23.25 -7.96
CA VAL A 27 26.45 -23.72 -6.59
C VAL A 27 27.80 -23.82 -5.89
N ASP A 28 27.82 -23.69 -4.57
CA ASP A 28 28.99 -23.93 -3.75
C ASP A 28 29.28 -25.43 -3.57
N ALA A 29 30.35 -25.77 -2.83
CA ALA A 29 30.74 -27.16 -2.57
C ALA A 29 29.68 -27.99 -1.83
N LYS A 30 28.66 -27.36 -1.23
CA LYS A 30 27.53 -28.00 -0.55
C LYS A 30 26.29 -28.08 -1.43
N GLY A 31 26.37 -27.65 -2.69
CA GLY A 31 25.24 -27.60 -3.62
C GLY A 31 24.30 -26.42 -3.36
N LEU A 32 24.69 -25.44 -2.56
CA LEU A 32 23.88 -24.26 -2.26
C LEU A 32 24.13 -23.16 -3.31
N LYS A 33 23.11 -22.35 -3.61
CA LYS A 33 23.23 -21.24 -4.57
C LYS A 33 24.34 -20.28 -4.18
N GLU A 34 25.18 -19.92 -5.14
CA GLU A 34 26.35 -19.08 -4.91
C GLU A 34 26.55 -18.12 -6.10
N GLY A 35 27.00 -16.89 -5.85
CA GLY A 35 27.21 -15.88 -6.89
C GLY A 35 25.94 -15.37 -7.57
N LEU A 36 26.09 -14.90 -8.82
CA LEU A 36 25.00 -14.30 -9.58
C LEU A 36 24.04 -15.37 -10.09
N TRP A 37 22.76 -15.18 -9.81
CA TRP A 37 21.68 -16.04 -10.26
C TRP A 37 20.66 -15.28 -11.10
N ARG A 38 20.15 -15.95 -12.12
CA ARG A 38 19.02 -15.51 -12.94
C ARG A 38 18.02 -16.64 -13.07
N GLY A 39 16.80 -16.40 -12.62
CA GLY A 39 15.66 -17.28 -12.85
C GLY A 39 14.80 -16.80 -14.00
N THR A 40 14.06 -17.72 -14.63
CA THR A 40 13.14 -17.42 -15.74
C THR A 40 11.70 -17.79 -15.41
N TYR A 41 10.76 -17.23 -16.17
CA TYR A 41 9.38 -17.71 -16.21
C TYR A 41 9.33 -19.11 -16.85
N GLU A 42 8.40 -19.94 -16.38
CA GLU A 42 8.34 -21.34 -16.79
C GLU A 42 7.95 -21.51 -18.26
N VAL A 43 6.97 -20.73 -18.74
CA VAL A 43 6.44 -20.84 -20.10
C VAL A 43 7.26 -20.01 -21.08
N SER A 44 7.37 -18.70 -20.86
CA SER A 44 8.01 -17.78 -21.80
C SER A 44 9.54 -17.87 -21.84
N LYS A 45 10.14 -18.48 -20.81
CA LYS A 45 11.59 -18.52 -20.54
C LYS A 45 12.23 -17.13 -20.43
N ARG A 46 11.46 -16.05 -20.30
CA ARG A 46 11.97 -14.69 -20.08
C ARG A 46 12.54 -14.55 -18.67
N PRO A 47 13.48 -13.61 -18.44
CA PRO A 47 13.98 -13.33 -17.10
C PRO A 47 12.83 -13.02 -16.13
N ARG A 48 12.85 -13.68 -14.97
CA ARG A 48 11.89 -13.46 -13.88
C ARG A 48 12.53 -12.72 -12.73
N TYR A 49 13.77 -13.07 -12.40
CA TYR A 49 14.56 -12.37 -11.41
C TYR A 49 16.06 -12.49 -11.70
N GLU A 50 16.83 -11.56 -11.16
CA GLU A 50 18.27 -11.70 -11.00
C GLU A 50 18.72 -11.16 -9.64
N GLY A 51 19.76 -11.75 -9.07
CA GLY A 51 20.31 -11.37 -7.77
C GLY A 51 21.47 -12.25 -7.36
N VAL A 52 22.09 -11.95 -6.22
CA VAL A 52 23.28 -12.66 -5.75
C VAL A 52 22.92 -13.55 -4.56
N PHE A 53 23.34 -14.81 -4.63
CA PHE A 53 23.29 -15.71 -3.49
C PHE A 53 24.68 -15.85 -2.88
N SER A 54 24.73 -15.99 -1.55
CA SER A 54 25.91 -16.44 -0.82
C SER A 54 25.49 -17.59 0.09
N HIS A 55 26.08 -18.77 -0.11
CA HIS A 55 25.75 -19.99 0.64
C HIS A 55 24.25 -20.28 0.74
N GLY A 56 23.54 -20.14 -0.38
CA GLY A 56 22.11 -20.39 -0.49
C GLY A 56 21.20 -19.26 0.01
N LYS A 57 21.75 -18.16 0.55
CA LYS A 57 20.99 -17.00 1.04
C LYS A 57 21.05 -15.85 0.05
N GLU A 58 19.94 -15.16 -0.15
CA GLU A 58 19.89 -13.92 -0.90
C GLU A 58 20.75 -12.84 -0.24
N THR A 59 21.52 -12.12 -1.05
CA THR A 59 22.36 -10.99 -0.62
C THR A 59 22.25 -9.83 -1.60
N GLY A 60 22.39 -8.60 -1.11
CA GLY A 60 22.28 -7.41 -1.94
C GLY A 60 20.89 -7.24 -2.56
N VAL A 61 20.85 -6.60 -3.72
CA VAL A 61 19.59 -6.26 -4.40
C VAL A 61 19.22 -7.29 -5.45
N PHE A 62 18.04 -7.89 -5.27
CA PHE A 62 17.36 -8.68 -6.29
C PHE A 62 16.46 -7.78 -7.12
N LYS A 63 16.43 -8.00 -8.43
CA LYS A 63 15.47 -7.39 -9.35
C LYS A 63 14.50 -8.46 -9.84
N TYR A 64 13.24 -8.09 -9.97
CA TYR A 64 12.17 -8.93 -10.49
C TYR A 64 11.55 -8.25 -11.70
N PHE A 65 11.35 -9.01 -12.77
CA PHE A 65 10.94 -8.51 -14.08
C PHE A 65 9.53 -9.00 -14.42
N ASP A 66 8.74 -8.21 -15.15
CA ASP A 66 7.47 -8.67 -15.73
C ASP A 66 7.68 -9.71 -16.85
N ASP A 67 6.63 -10.44 -17.20
CA ASP A 67 6.67 -11.42 -18.29
C ASP A 67 6.30 -10.80 -19.64
N THR A 68 6.76 -9.59 -19.92
CA THR A 68 6.62 -8.97 -21.23
C THR A 68 7.90 -9.13 -22.04
N LYS A 69 7.85 -8.87 -23.35
CA LYS A 69 9.07 -8.85 -24.19
C LYS A 69 10.06 -7.76 -23.75
N LYS A 70 9.55 -6.67 -23.16
CA LYS A 70 10.37 -5.56 -22.66
C LYS A 70 11.06 -5.94 -21.35
N GLY A 71 10.41 -6.73 -20.50
CA GLY A 71 10.97 -7.25 -19.25
C GLY A 71 11.27 -6.13 -18.26
N ASP A 72 10.29 -5.28 -17.96
CA ASP A 72 10.48 -4.16 -17.05
C ASP A 72 10.65 -4.65 -15.61
N VAL A 73 11.48 -3.95 -14.82
CA VAL A 73 11.61 -4.22 -13.38
C VAL A 73 10.33 -3.80 -12.68
N ILE A 74 9.64 -4.76 -12.07
CA ILE A 74 8.39 -4.55 -11.32
C ILE A 74 8.60 -4.60 -9.81
N ALA A 75 9.72 -5.14 -9.35
CA ALA A 75 10.08 -5.07 -7.94
C ALA A 75 11.59 -5.17 -7.72
N THR A 76 12.06 -4.57 -6.64
CA THR A 76 13.38 -4.83 -6.05
C THR A 76 13.21 -5.40 -4.65
N ARG A 77 14.17 -6.24 -4.23
CA ARG A 77 14.28 -6.74 -2.85
C ARG A 77 15.72 -6.60 -2.40
N ASP A 78 15.95 -5.77 -1.40
CA ASP A 78 17.28 -5.51 -0.85
C ASP A 78 17.49 -6.32 0.44
N PHE A 79 18.38 -7.31 0.37
CA PHE A 79 18.76 -8.20 1.47
C PHE A 79 20.06 -7.75 2.16
N SER A 80 20.57 -6.54 1.88
CA SER A 80 21.86 -6.06 2.40
C SER A 80 21.90 -5.94 3.93
N ALA A 81 20.75 -5.94 4.61
CA ALA A 81 20.66 -5.96 6.07
C ALA A 81 21.19 -7.26 6.69
N ASN A 82 21.21 -8.37 5.94
CA ASN A 82 21.68 -9.69 6.38
C ASN A 82 21.00 -10.22 7.67
N ASP A 83 19.82 -9.72 8.01
CA ASP A 83 19.00 -10.12 9.18
C ASP A 83 17.85 -11.05 8.80
N GLY A 84 17.83 -11.55 7.55
CA GLY A 84 16.74 -12.34 6.98
C GLY A 84 15.54 -11.52 6.50
N SER A 85 15.62 -10.20 6.58
CA SER A 85 14.63 -9.30 5.99
C SER A 85 15.03 -8.82 4.60
N ALA A 86 14.05 -8.29 3.88
CA ALA A 86 14.27 -7.53 2.65
C ALA A 86 13.53 -6.20 2.71
N TYR A 87 14.17 -5.12 2.26
CA TYR A 87 13.43 -3.91 1.88
C TYR A 87 12.92 -4.08 0.45
N VAL A 88 11.62 -3.91 0.24
CA VAL A 88 10.96 -4.19 -1.04
C VAL A 88 10.43 -2.89 -1.62
N ILE A 89 10.64 -2.68 -2.91
CA ILE A 89 10.01 -1.61 -3.68
C ILE A 89 9.28 -2.25 -4.85
N PHE A 90 8.02 -1.90 -5.04
CA PHE A 90 7.22 -2.27 -6.21
C PHE A 90 7.12 -1.09 -7.17
N TYR A 91 7.14 -1.38 -8.47
CA TYR A 91 7.08 -0.39 -9.53
C TYR A 91 5.94 -0.68 -10.51
N ASP A 92 5.42 0.37 -11.14
CA ASP A 92 4.55 0.23 -12.32
C ASP A 92 5.40 0.03 -13.60
N GLN A 93 4.75 -0.18 -14.74
CA GLN A 93 5.42 -0.38 -16.04
C GLN A 93 6.15 0.88 -16.55
N SER A 94 5.83 2.04 -15.98
CA SER A 94 6.49 3.32 -16.24
C SER A 94 7.64 3.61 -15.26
N LYS A 95 7.99 2.63 -14.42
CA LYS A 95 9.04 2.69 -13.39
C LYS A 95 8.75 3.64 -12.23
N ASN A 96 7.51 4.09 -12.06
CA ASN A 96 7.11 4.83 -10.86
C ASN A 96 6.97 3.88 -9.69
N LYS A 97 7.34 4.32 -8.49
CA LYS A 97 7.12 3.53 -7.27
C LYS A 97 5.62 3.39 -7.02
N VAL A 98 5.17 2.18 -6.73
CA VAL A 98 3.80 1.88 -6.32
C VAL A 98 3.72 1.76 -4.80
N SER A 99 4.67 1.04 -4.21
CA SER A 99 4.77 0.92 -2.75
C SER A 99 6.13 0.43 -2.30
N GLU A 100 6.47 0.65 -1.04
CA GLU A 100 7.70 0.16 -0.45
C GLU A 100 7.56 -0.13 1.05
N GLY A 101 8.37 -1.07 1.54
CA GLY A 101 8.43 -1.42 2.96
C GLY A 101 9.25 -2.68 3.24
N LYS A 102 9.32 -3.06 4.51
CA LYS A 102 10.12 -4.21 4.97
C LYS A 102 9.30 -5.50 4.91
N VAL A 103 9.96 -6.58 4.50
CA VAL A 103 9.42 -7.94 4.47
C VAL A 103 10.30 -8.84 5.31
N VAL A 104 9.69 -9.62 6.21
CA VAL A 104 10.35 -10.63 7.04
C VAL A 104 9.60 -11.95 6.84
N ASN A 105 10.31 -13.04 6.52
CA ASN A 105 9.69 -14.35 6.26
C ASN A 105 8.53 -14.32 5.24
N LYS A 106 8.68 -13.52 4.17
CA LYS A 106 7.67 -13.30 3.11
C LYS A 106 6.40 -12.56 3.57
N LEU A 107 6.38 -12.01 4.78
CA LEU A 107 5.28 -11.20 5.32
C LEU A 107 5.71 -9.74 5.48
N PHE A 108 4.78 -8.81 5.27
CA PHE A 108 5.03 -7.38 5.52
C PHE A 108 5.28 -7.14 7.01
N GLU A 109 6.24 -6.26 7.32
CA GLU A 109 6.68 -6.00 8.69
C GLU A 109 7.08 -4.53 8.83
N GLY A 110 6.56 -3.86 9.86
CA GLY A 110 6.81 -2.45 10.12
C GLY A 110 6.11 -1.51 9.13
N PRO A 111 6.65 -0.29 8.95
CA PRO A 111 6.05 0.73 8.08
C PRO A 111 6.02 0.30 6.62
N TRP A 112 4.90 0.61 5.96
CA TRP A 112 4.70 0.42 4.53
C TRP A 112 4.09 1.69 3.93
N VAL A 113 4.60 2.10 2.77
CA VAL A 113 4.19 3.33 2.09
C VAL A 113 3.65 2.98 0.72
N TYR A 114 2.49 3.55 0.36
CA TYR A 114 1.93 3.49 -0.98
C TYR A 114 1.96 4.88 -1.61
N TYR A 115 2.11 4.93 -2.92
CA TYR A 115 2.18 6.17 -3.69
C TYR A 115 0.97 6.32 -4.61
N HIS A 116 0.64 7.57 -4.92
CA HIS A 116 -0.34 7.89 -5.96
C HIS A 116 0.20 7.48 -7.34
N HIS A 117 -0.71 7.12 -8.24
CA HIS A 117 -0.33 6.66 -9.58
C HIS A 117 0.53 7.69 -10.32
N ALA A 118 1.65 7.22 -10.90
CA ALA A 118 2.62 8.04 -11.61
C ALA A 118 3.10 9.28 -10.83
N SER A 119 3.21 9.17 -9.50
CA SER A 119 3.61 10.26 -8.62
C SER A 119 4.50 9.75 -7.48
N SER A 120 5.33 10.64 -6.93
CA SER A 120 6.05 10.41 -5.67
C SER A 120 5.23 10.83 -4.44
N THR A 121 4.03 11.39 -4.64
CA THR A 121 3.12 11.75 -3.54
C THR A 121 2.62 10.49 -2.85
N ILE A 122 2.72 10.48 -1.53
CA ILE A 122 2.23 9.38 -0.69
C ILE A 122 0.71 9.32 -0.76
N MET A 123 0.17 8.14 -1.06
CA MET A 123 -1.26 7.81 -1.01
C MET A 123 -1.66 7.27 0.34
N SER A 124 -0.84 6.41 0.95
CA SER A 124 -1.11 5.93 2.31
C SER A 124 0.15 5.49 3.04
N LYS A 125 0.08 5.60 4.37
CA LYS A 125 1.06 5.06 5.30
C LYS A 125 0.36 4.03 6.18
N GLU A 126 0.97 2.85 6.27
CA GLU A 126 0.45 1.70 6.97
C GLU A 126 1.57 1.09 7.84
N THR A 127 1.19 0.30 8.84
CA THR A 127 2.13 -0.47 9.65
C THR A 127 1.64 -1.90 9.74
N TYR A 128 2.57 -2.85 9.60
CA TYR A 128 2.28 -4.27 9.58
C TYR A 128 3.03 -5.01 10.69
N VAL A 129 2.40 -6.03 11.26
CA VAL A 129 3.04 -7.01 12.14
C VAL A 129 2.70 -8.40 11.61
N LYS A 130 3.71 -9.18 11.21
CA LYS A 130 3.51 -10.52 10.63
C LYS A 130 2.47 -10.53 9.49
N GLY A 131 2.53 -9.54 8.62
CA GLY A 131 1.64 -9.42 7.46
C GLY A 131 0.23 -8.92 7.74
N LYS A 132 -0.09 -8.50 8.97
CA LYS A 132 -1.39 -7.92 9.34
C LYS A 132 -1.25 -6.44 9.67
N LEU A 133 -2.20 -5.63 9.22
CA LEU A 133 -2.27 -4.22 9.60
C LEU A 133 -2.37 -4.06 11.13
N GLU A 134 -1.58 -3.14 11.66
CA GLU A 134 -1.49 -2.85 13.09
C GLU A 134 -1.27 -1.34 13.29
N GLY A 135 -2.00 -0.74 14.23
CA GLY A 135 -1.92 0.69 14.51
C GLY A 135 -2.66 1.56 13.48
N THR A 136 -2.26 2.82 13.38
CA THR A 136 -2.95 3.82 12.55
C THR A 136 -2.53 3.73 11.09
N ARG A 137 -3.50 3.52 10.21
CA ARG A 137 -3.41 3.74 8.77
C ARG A 137 -3.83 5.17 8.45
N VAL A 138 -3.03 5.87 7.65
CA VAL A 138 -3.33 7.22 7.18
C VAL A 138 -3.37 7.23 5.66
N VAL A 139 -4.45 7.74 5.08
CA VAL A 139 -4.64 7.92 3.63
C VAL A 139 -4.60 9.41 3.33
N PHE A 140 -3.98 9.77 2.20
CA PHE A 140 -3.78 11.15 1.79
C PHE A 140 -4.41 11.41 0.41
N TYR A 141 -4.94 12.61 0.23
CA TYR A 141 -5.29 13.17 -1.07
C TYR A 141 -4.04 13.41 -1.93
N PRO A 142 -4.17 13.57 -3.25
CA PRO A 142 -3.05 13.89 -4.14
C PRO A 142 -2.31 15.21 -3.81
N ASP A 143 -2.97 16.14 -3.10
CA ASP A 143 -2.36 17.38 -2.60
C ASP A 143 -1.59 17.20 -1.28
N GLY A 144 -1.56 15.97 -0.73
CA GLY A 144 -0.86 15.62 0.51
C GLY A 144 -1.66 15.85 1.79
N LYS A 145 -2.91 16.37 1.72
CA LYS A 145 -3.77 16.46 2.90
C LYS A 145 -4.30 15.09 3.31
N ILE A 146 -4.62 14.93 4.58
CA ILE A 146 -5.20 13.69 5.10
C ILE A 146 -6.63 13.53 4.56
N ALA A 147 -6.93 12.35 4.03
CA ALA A 147 -8.25 11.93 3.59
C ALA A 147 -8.92 11.00 4.60
N GLU A 148 -8.15 10.13 5.25
CA GLU A 148 -8.65 9.12 6.19
C GLU A 148 -7.58 8.79 7.25
N GLU A 149 -8.03 8.59 8.49
CA GLU A 149 -7.26 7.94 9.55
C GLU A 149 -8.09 6.77 10.09
N GLN A 150 -7.52 5.57 10.12
CA GLN A 150 -8.20 4.36 10.62
C GLN A 150 -7.23 3.55 11.48
N ASN A 151 -7.63 3.21 12.69
CA ASN A 151 -6.88 2.30 13.53
C ASN A 151 -7.18 0.83 13.22
N TYR A 152 -6.14 0.00 13.23
CA TYR A 152 -6.20 -1.45 13.03
C TYR A 152 -5.56 -2.18 14.19
N LYS A 153 -6.09 -3.37 14.48
CA LYS A 153 -5.52 -4.34 15.41
C LYS A 153 -5.62 -5.73 14.81
N ALA A 154 -4.49 -6.41 14.64
CA ALA A 154 -4.40 -7.73 14.03
C ALA A 154 -5.16 -7.86 12.69
N GLY A 155 -5.10 -6.80 11.86
CA GLY A 155 -5.71 -6.75 10.54
C GLY A 155 -7.18 -6.30 10.49
N LEU A 156 -7.82 -6.06 11.64
CA LEU A 156 -9.21 -5.62 11.72
C LEU A 156 -9.28 -4.15 12.14
N LYS A 157 -10.25 -3.39 11.65
CA LYS A 157 -10.52 -2.03 12.12
C LYS A 157 -10.90 -2.06 13.60
N ASP A 158 -10.15 -1.35 14.42
CA ASP A 158 -10.33 -1.32 15.87
C ASP A 158 -9.86 0.03 16.42
N GLY A 159 -10.78 0.77 17.04
CA GLY A 159 -10.57 2.12 17.54
C GLY A 159 -11.10 3.22 16.62
N LEU A 160 -10.51 4.41 16.76
CA LEU A 160 -10.98 5.64 16.12
C LEU A 160 -10.82 5.59 14.59
N TYR A 161 -11.82 6.12 13.90
CA TYR A 161 -11.84 6.40 12.48
C TYR A 161 -12.19 7.87 12.24
N LYS A 162 -11.46 8.51 11.33
CA LYS A 162 -11.76 9.85 10.83
C LYS A 162 -11.70 9.87 9.33
N LYS A 163 -12.70 10.53 8.73
CA LYS A 163 -12.71 10.84 7.30
C LYS A 163 -12.77 12.34 7.11
N TYR A 164 -11.97 12.83 6.17
CA TYR A 164 -11.87 14.23 5.84
C TYR A 164 -12.42 14.48 4.43
N ALA A 165 -12.80 15.73 4.16
CA ALA A 165 -12.99 16.27 2.82
C ALA A 165 -11.68 16.89 2.31
N GLU A 166 -11.57 17.15 1.01
CA GLU A 166 -10.37 17.77 0.40
C GLU A 166 -10.04 19.17 0.94
N ASN A 167 -11.05 19.87 1.48
CA ASN A 167 -10.87 21.15 2.16
C ASN A 167 -10.44 21.01 3.64
N GLY A 168 -10.22 19.79 4.13
CA GLY A 168 -9.79 19.49 5.50
C GLY A 168 -10.92 19.35 6.53
N ILE A 169 -12.18 19.49 6.11
CA ILE A 169 -13.34 19.32 7.01
C ILE A 169 -13.49 17.85 7.38
N VAL A 170 -13.61 17.56 8.68
CA VAL A 170 -13.94 16.21 9.17
C VAL A 170 -15.39 15.89 8.77
N LEU A 171 -15.57 14.91 7.89
CA LEU A 171 -16.89 14.43 7.46
C LEU A 171 -17.43 13.35 8.39
N GLU A 172 -16.55 12.54 8.97
CA GLU A 172 -16.93 11.47 9.87
C GLU A 172 -15.89 11.35 10.98
N GLU A 173 -16.37 11.23 12.20
CA GLU A 173 -15.60 10.74 13.34
C GLU A 173 -16.40 9.62 13.99
N SER A 174 -15.85 8.42 14.05
CA SER A 174 -16.55 7.23 14.53
C SER A 174 -15.57 6.21 15.10
N ASN A 175 -16.08 5.13 15.70
CA ASN A 175 -15.26 4.08 16.28
C ASN A 175 -15.64 2.71 15.72
N PHE A 176 -14.65 1.84 15.59
CA PHE A 176 -14.78 0.46 15.16
C PHE A 176 -14.31 -0.50 16.23
N LYS A 177 -14.86 -1.71 16.24
CA LYS A 177 -14.39 -2.85 17.03
C LYS A 177 -14.55 -4.10 16.18
N GLY A 178 -13.43 -4.68 15.74
CA GLY A 178 -13.41 -5.84 14.86
C GLY A 178 -14.20 -5.64 13.57
N ASP A 179 -13.87 -4.61 12.79
CA ASP A 179 -14.50 -4.23 11.49
C ASP A 179 -15.93 -3.69 11.57
N VAL A 180 -16.49 -3.59 12.78
CA VAL A 180 -17.89 -3.19 12.97
C VAL A 180 -17.95 -1.88 13.74
N TYR A 181 -18.81 -0.95 13.32
CA TYR A 181 -19.06 0.29 14.06
C TYR A 181 -19.45 0.00 15.52
N HIS A 182 -18.78 0.68 16.46
CA HIS A 182 -18.98 0.49 17.88
C HIS A 182 -18.54 1.74 18.64
N GLY A 183 -19.44 2.33 19.44
CA GLY A 183 -19.19 3.58 20.17
C GLY A 183 -19.77 4.79 19.46
N ASP A 184 -19.36 5.98 19.88
CA ASP A 184 -19.91 7.24 19.38
C ASP A 184 -19.48 7.52 17.95
N ALA A 185 -20.40 8.16 17.21
CA ALA A 185 -20.20 8.58 15.85
C ALA A 185 -20.84 9.94 15.58
N ILE A 186 -20.13 10.78 14.83
CA ILE A 186 -20.58 12.09 14.36
C ILE A 186 -20.33 12.17 12.85
N PHE A 187 -21.37 12.50 12.11
CA PHE A 187 -21.34 12.73 10.67
C PHE A 187 -21.61 14.19 10.37
N ARG A 188 -20.81 14.79 9.51
CA ARG A 188 -20.89 16.20 9.11
C ARG A 188 -21.10 16.31 7.59
N ASP A 189 -21.67 17.42 7.17
CA ASP A 189 -21.79 17.77 5.75
C ASP A 189 -20.47 18.35 5.20
N GLY A 190 -20.44 18.65 3.89
CA GLY A 190 -19.25 19.16 3.20
C GLY A 190 -18.80 20.57 3.61
N ILE A 191 -19.56 21.26 4.46
CA ILE A 191 -19.21 22.57 5.05
C ILE A 191 -19.02 22.48 6.57
N GLY A 192 -19.08 21.28 7.15
CA GLY A 192 -18.72 21.01 8.54
C GLY A 192 -19.87 21.05 9.54
N ASN A 193 -21.12 21.28 9.12
CA ASN A 193 -22.25 21.20 10.03
C ASN A 193 -22.49 19.74 10.40
N ILE A 194 -22.83 19.49 11.66
CA ILE A 194 -23.30 18.17 12.09
C ILE A 194 -24.58 17.86 11.31
N ALA A 195 -24.59 16.71 10.64
CA ALA A 195 -25.76 16.16 9.96
C ALA A 195 -26.45 15.12 10.86
N SER A 196 -25.66 14.28 11.55
CA SER A 196 -26.18 13.39 12.58
C SER A 196 -25.11 12.97 13.58
N LYS A 197 -25.53 12.61 14.79
CA LYS A 197 -24.65 11.97 15.78
C LYS A 197 -25.43 11.01 16.67
N GLY A 198 -24.72 10.06 17.25
CA GLY A 198 -25.26 9.07 18.17
C GLY A 198 -24.27 7.95 18.40
N THR A 199 -24.74 6.83 18.94
CA THR A 199 -23.88 5.69 19.27
C THR A 199 -24.22 4.48 18.39
N PHE A 200 -23.20 3.72 17.99
CA PHE A 200 -23.34 2.40 17.41
C PHE A 200 -23.05 1.31 18.44
N LEU A 201 -23.83 0.24 18.41
CA LEU A 201 -23.56 -1.00 19.13
C LEU A 201 -23.61 -2.16 18.13
N ASN A 202 -22.46 -2.79 17.90
CA ASN A 202 -22.30 -3.94 17.00
C ASN A 202 -22.87 -3.66 15.60
N GLY A 203 -22.52 -2.50 15.05
CA GLY A 203 -22.85 -2.10 13.68
C GLY A 203 -24.24 -1.50 13.53
N LYS A 204 -25.03 -1.49 14.60
CA LYS A 204 -26.39 -0.94 14.59
C LYS A 204 -26.44 0.34 15.40
N LYS A 205 -27.19 1.32 14.91
CA LYS A 205 -27.52 2.54 15.67
C LYS A 205 -28.22 2.14 16.97
N ALA A 206 -27.81 2.72 18.09
CA ALA A 206 -28.37 2.47 19.42
C ALA A 206 -28.56 3.78 20.18
N GLY A 207 -29.46 3.77 21.16
CA GLY A 207 -29.78 4.95 21.96
C GLY A 207 -30.43 6.06 21.14
N ILE A 208 -30.29 7.30 21.62
CA ILE A 208 -30.81 8.47 20.92
C ILE A 208 -29.87 8.84 19.78
N TRP A 209 -30.44 8.96 18.59
CA TRP A 209 -29.79 9.53 17.43
C TRP A 209 -30.38 10.89 17.12
N GLU A 210 -29.50 11.87 17.01
CA GLU A 210 -29.85 13.24 16.69
C GLU A 210 -29.55 13.51 15.21
N PHE A 211 -30.49 14.17 14.53
CA PHE A 211 -30.41 14.55 13.13
C PHE A 211 -30.62 16.05 13.01
N TYR A 212 -29.80 16.68 12.18
CA TYR A 212 -29.72 18.13 12.08
C TYR A 212 -29.96 18.57 10.64
N GLU A 213 -30.70 19.67 10.48
CA GLU A 213 -30.92 20.32 9.20
C GLU A 213 -30.54 21.79 9.32
N LYS A 214 -29.67 22.28 8.43
CA LYS A 214 -29.19 23.67 8.43
C LYS A 214 -28.64 24.11 9.80
N GLY A 215 -27.92 23.21 10.47
CA GLY A 215 -27.30 23.44 11.78
C GLY A 215 -28.26 23.42 12.98
N LYS A 216 -29.55 23.12 12.79
CA LYS A 216 -30.53 23.01 13.87
C LYS A 216 -30.95 21.57 14.07
N LEU A 217 -31.17 21.15 15.31
CA LEU A 217 -31.71 19.84 15.64
C LEU A 217 -33.11 19.71 15.00
N ALA A 218 -33.23 18.80 14.05
CA ALA A 218 -34.47 18.56 13.30
C ALA A 218 -35.25 17.38 13.89
N LYS A 219 -34.54 16.35 14.39
CA LYS A 219 -35.17 15.13 14.90
C LYS A 219 -34.28 14.38 15.88
N GLU A 220 -34.92 13.80 16.88
CA GLU A 220 -34.34 12.75 17.72
C GLU A 220 -35.08 11.43 17.49
N VAL A 221 -34.34 10.32 17.44
CA VAL A 221 -34.91 8.98 17.30
C VAL A 221 -34.25 8.05 18.29
N ASN A 222 -35.04 7.40 19.14
CA ASN A 222 -34.54 6.31 19.97
C ASN A 222 -34.40 5.05 19.11
N MET A 223 -33.18 4.76 18.66
CA MET A 223 -32.85 3.62 17.80
C MET A 223 -32.80 2.28 18.57
N SER A 224 -32.99 2.31 19.89
CA SER A 224 -33.16 1.12 20.72
C SER A 224 -34.63 0.73 20.92
N ASP A 225 -35.59 1.52 20.46
CA ASP A 225 -37.04 1.22 20.55
C ASP A 225 -37.57 0.61 19.24
N PRO A 226 -38.10 -0.64 19.25
CA PRO A 226 -38.69 -1.29 18.08
C PRO A 226 -39.77 -0.48 17.35
N LYS A 227 -40.57 0.34 18.06
CA LYS A 227 -41.65 1.15 17.45
C LYS A 227 -41.12 2.41 16.74
N ALA A 228 -39.99 2.95 17.19
CA ALA A 228 -39.37 4.13 16.58
C ALA A 228 -38.73 3.79 15.23
N ILE A 229 -38.20 2.56 15.09
CA ILE A 229 -37.60 2.03 13.86
C ILE A 229 -38.64 1.96 12.73
N SER A 230 -39.86 1.49 13.00
CA SER A 230 -40.90 1.35 11.97
C SER A 230 -41.43 2.68 11.42
N GLN A 231 -41.45 3.75 12.24
CA GLN A 231 -41.93 5.07 11.81
C GLN A 231 -40.87 5.88 11.03
N SER A 232 -39.58 5.57 11.16
CA SER A 232 -38.53 6.24 10.38
C SER A 232 -38.48 5.77 8.93
N PHE A 233 -38.82 4.51 8.64
CA PHE A 233 -38.83 3.97 7.28
C PHE A 233 -40.06 4.35 6.46
N THR A 234 -41.18 4.70 7.11
CA THR A 234 -42.40 5.13 6.40
C THR A 234 -42.35 6.60 5.99
N LYS A 235 -41.70 7.48 6.76
CA LYS A 235 -41.57 8.91 6.41
C LYS A 235 -40.58 9.18 5.27
N SER A 236 -39.64 8.28 4.97
CA SER A 236 -38.68 8.45 3.87
C SER A 236 -39.21 8.00 2.49
N LYS A 237 -40.44 7.48 2.41
CA LYS A 237 -41.06 6.99 1.15
C LYS A 237 -42.13 7.90 0.56
N VAL A 238 -42.40 9.08 1.13
CA VAL A 238 -43.42 9.99 0.60
C VAL A 238 -42.85 11.38 0.40
N SER A 239 -42.30 11.62 -0.80
CA SER A 239 -42.27 12.95 -1.41
C SER A 239 -43.23 12.88 -2.61
N PRO A 240 -44.28 13.73 -2.70
CA PRO A 240 -45.19 13.68 -3.84
C PRO A 240 -44.49 14.19 -5.10
N GLU A 241 -44.40 13.33 -6.12
CA GLU A 241 -44.09 13.72 -7.49
C GLU A 241 -45.06 14.84 -7.93
N GLN A 242 -44.51 15.98 -8.32
CA GLN A 242 -45.26 16.99 -9.05
C GLN A 242 -45.58 16.47 -10.44
N GLN A 243 -46.82 16.03 -10.65
CA GLN A 243 -47.38 15.72 -11.95
C GLN A 243 -47.44 16.97 -12.84
N GLN A 244 -46.57 17.03 -13.83
CA GLN A 244 -46.70 17.96 -14.95
C GLN A 244 -47.70 17.37 -15.96
N LYS A 245 -48.90 17.95 -16.05
CA LYS A 245 -49.88 17.65 -17.11
C LYS A 245 -49.38 18.17 -18.47
N PRO A 246 -49.56 17.43 -19.57
CA PRO A 246 -49.25 17.94 -20.90
C PRO A 246 -50.30 18.96 -21.34
N LYS A 247 -49.86 20.12 -21.84
CA LYS A 247 -50.72 21.06 -22.55
C LYS A 247 -51.01 20.52 -23.95
N LYS A 248 -52.30 20.55 -24.32
CA LYS A 248 -52.78 20.46 -25.69
C LYS A 248 -52.35 21.70 -26.49
#